data_AF-A0A0F9Q856-F1
#
_entry.id   AF-A0A0F9Q856-F1
#
_cell.length_a   1.000
_cell.length_b   1.000
_cell.length_c   1.000
_cell.angle_alpha   90.00
_cell.angle_beta   90.00
_cell.angle_gamma   90.00
#
_symmetry.space_group_name_H-M   'P 1'
#
loop_
_entity.id
_entity.type
_entity.pdbx_description
1 polymer ?
#
loop_
_entity_poly.entity_id
_entity_poly.type
_entity_poly.pdbx_seq_one_letter_code
_entity_poly.pdbx_strand_id
1 'polypeptide(L)'
;MKITGIGGFHMQFRNGWTASIQFGAGNYCQNHHADLDFKRKEGWESSDAEVARWPSDGEFEPINGSDTVKGWLSADDVLAFLNETAAKAKDTR
;
A
#
# COMPACT_ATOMS: atom_id res chain seq x y z
N MET A 1 -6.89 10.39 -4.78
CA MET A 1 -6.71 9.29 -3.80
C MET A 1 -8.02 8.55 -3.67
N LYS A 2 -7.99 7.24 -3.45
CA LYS A 2 -9.18 6.37 -3.31
C LYS A 2 -9.02 5.51 -2.07
N ILE A 3 -10.00 5.53 -1.16
CA ILE A 3 -10.03 4.65 0.02
C ILE A 3 -10.28 3.21 -0.44
N THR A 4 -9.56 2.25 0.13
CA THR A 4 -9.81 0.82 -0.06
C THR A 4 -10.79 0.32 0.99
N GLY A 5 -11.56 -0.72 0.69
CA GLY A 5 -12.62 -1.18 1.60
C GLY A 5 -12.11 -1.61 2.99
N ILE A 6 -10.85 -2.04 3.09
CA ILE A 6 -10.27 -2.73 4.24
C ILE A 6 -9.13 -1.94 4.90
N GLY A 7 -9.35 -0.67 5.23
CA GLY A 7 -8.39 0.14 6.01
C GLY A 7 -7.09 0.47 5.26
N GLY A 8 -7.23 1.18 4.13
CA GLY A 8 -6.09 1.62 3.33
C GLY A 8 -6.50 2.58 2.23
N PHE A 9 -5.58 2.92 1.35
CA PHE A 9 -5.84 3.81 0.22
C PHE A 9 -4.88 3.60 -0.94
N HIS A 10 -5.36 3.97 -2.13
CA HIS A 10 -4.54 4.15 -3.32
C HIS A 10 -4.30 5.64 -3.60
N MET A 11 -3.05 5.98 -3.90
CA MET A 11 -2.60 7.32 -4.28
C MET A 11 -1.97 7.27 -5.68
N GLN A 12 -2.64 7.87 -6.66
CA GLN A 12 -2.08 8.09 -7.98
C GLN A 12 -1.32 9.41 -8.03
N PHE A 13 -0.09 9.38 -8.54
CA PHE A 13 0.79 10.52 -8.71
C PHE A 13 0.76 11.03 -10.15
N ARG A 14 1.16 12.29 -10.36
CA ARG A 14 1.20 12.92 -11.70
C ARG A 14 2.20 12.27 -12.67
N ASN A 15 3.15 11.50 -12.15
CA ASN A 15 4.08 10.71 -12.94
C ASN A 15 3.46 9.40 -13.48
N GLY A 16 2.16 9.16 -13.26
CA GLY A 16 1.44 7.98 -13.76
C GLY A 16 1.51 6.76 -12.84
N TRP A 17 2.32 6.82 -11.77
CA TRP A 17 2.43 5.72 -10.81
C TRP A 17 1.34 5.79 -9.75
N THR A 18 0.89 4.63 -9.32
CA THR A 18 -0.04 4.45 -8.20
C THR A 18 0.69 3.73 -7.08
N ALA A 19 0.58 4.26 -5.86
CA ALA A 19 0.94 3.58 -4.62
C ALA A 19 -0.32 3.05 -3.93
N SER A 20 -0.26 1.83 -3.40
CA SER A 20 -1.22 1.25 -2.47
C SER A 20 -0.60 1.15 -1.09
N ILE A 21 -1.35 1.60 -0.08
CA ILE A 21 -0.99 1.53 1.34
C ILE A 21 -2.13 0.84 2.07
N GLN A 22 -1.83 -0.25 2.76
CA GLN A 22 -2.80 -1.09 3.46
C GLN A 22 -2.36 -1.29 4.92
N PHE A 23 -3.26 -1.01 5.87
CA PHE A 23 -2.99 -1.14 7.31
C PHE A 23 -4.21 -1.69 8.08
N GLY A 24 -5.24 -2.16 7.36
CA GLY A 24 -6.47 -2.65 7.95
C GLY A 24 -6.50 -4.16 8.20
N ALA A 25 -7.68 -4.69 8.52
CA ALA A 25 -7.90 -6.10 8.87
C ALA A 25 -7.69 -7.07 7.69
N GLY A 26 -7.57 -8.36 7.99
CA GLY A 26 -7.11 -9.37 7.03
C GLY A 26 -5.59 -9.37 6.94
N ASN A 27 -5.01 -9.92 5.86
CA ASN A 27 -3.59 -10.27 5.74
C ASN A 27 -2.53 -9.18 6.00
N TYR A 28 -2.91 -7.95 6.35
CA TYR A 28 -2.00 -6.83 6.51
C TYR A 28 -1.42 -6.75 7.93
N CYS A 29 -0.11 -6.96 8.00
CA CYS A 29 0.74 -6.62 9.14
C CYS A 29 0.21 -7.04 10.52
N GLN A 30 0.24 -6.17 11.55
CA GLN A 30 -0.24 -6.51 12.90
C GLN A 30 -1.69 -7.00 12.93
N ASN A 31 -2.48 -6.66 11.91
CA ASN A 31 -3.88 -7.04 11.78
C ASN A 31 -4.11 -8.30 10.93
N HIS A 32 -3.05 -9.03 10.54
CA HIS A 32 -3.14 -10.30 9.78
C HIS A 32 -4.06 -11.37 10.38
N HIS A 33 -4.37 -11.26 11.67
CA HIS A 33 -5.30 -12.15 12.39
C HIS A 33 -6.71 -11.56 12.58
N ALA A 34 -6.92 -10.29 12.27
CA ALA A 34 -8.18 -9.59 12.50
C ALA A 34 -9.24 -10.05 11.50
N ASP A 35 -10.47 -10.23 12.00
CA ASP A 35 -11.62 -10.60 11.18
C ASP A 35 -11.95 -9.49 10.18
N LEU A 36 -12.30 -9.88 8.96
CA LEU A 36 -12.70 -8.98 7.88
C LEU A 36 -14.12 -8.43 8.04
N ASP A 37 -14.84 -8.79 9.11
CA ASP A 37 -16.14 -8.20 9.42
C ASP A 37 -16.01 -6.68 9.63
N PHE A 38 -16.40 -5.92 8.59
CA PHE A 38 -16.41 -4.45 8.54
C PHE A 38 -17.16 -3.77 9.69
N LYS A 39 -17.92 -4.51 10.49
CA LYS A 39 -18.60 -4.00 11.70
C LYS A 39 -17.69 -3.93 12.93
N ARG A 40 -16.55 -4.65 12.94
CA ARG A 40 -15.57 -4.59 14.03
C ARG A 40 -14.57 -3.46 13.76
N LYS A 41 -14.31 -2.63 14.78
CA LYS A 41 -13.20 -1.65 14.79
C LYS A 41 -11.82 -2.31 14.90
N GLU A 42 -11.80 -3.57 15.33
CA GLU A 42 -10.60 -4.39 15.45
C GLU A 42 -9.94 -4.51 14.07
N GLY A 43 -8.68 -4.13 13.98
CA GLY A 43 -7.94 -4.11 12.73
C GLY A 43 -8.19 -2.91 11.81
N TRP A 44 -8.82 -1.82 12.27
CA TRP A 44 -8.90 -0.57 11.48
C TRP A 44 -7.67 0.33 11.64
N GLU A 45 -6.87 0.07 12.67
CA GLU A 45 -5.65 0.79 13.00
C GLU A 45 -4.51 -0.21 13.07
N SER A 46 -3.34 0.17 12.56
CA SER A 46 -2.11 -0.60 12.72
C SER A 46 -0.93 0.35 12.93
N SER A 47 0.09 -0.11 13.65
CA SER A 47 1.34 0.66 13.76
C SER A 47 2.27 0.48 12.56
N ASP A 48 1.92 -0.46 11.68
CA ASP A 48 2.65 -0.78 10.45
C ASP A 48 1.71 -0.97 9.24
N ALA A 49 2.29 -0.95 8.04
CA ALA A 49 1.56 -1.04 6.79
C ALA A 49 2.26 -1.94 5.76
N GLU A 50 1.45 -2.38 4.80
CA GLU A 50 1.87 -3.02 3.55
C GLU A 50 1.75 -2.05 2.40
N VAL A 51 2.76 -2.06 1.53
CA VAL A 51 2.84 -1.17 0.37
C VAL A 51 3.05 -1.94 -0.92
N ALA A 52 2.51 -1.39 -2.00
CA ALA A 52 2.72 -1.88 -3.36
C ALA A 52 2.61 -0.71 -4.35
N ARG A 53 3.22 -0.81 -5.54
CA ARG A 53 3.08 0.21 -6.58
C ARG A 53 2.98 -0.39 -7.98
N TRP A 54 2.31 0.32 -8.87
CA TRP A 54 2.15 -0.04 -10.27
C TRP A 54 1.98 1.21 -11.14
N PRO A 55 2.32 1.14 -12.44
CA PRO A 55 2.04 2.19 -13.42
C PRO A 55 0.54 2.33 -13.75
N SER A 56 0.16 3.22 -14.65
CA SER A 56 -1.24 3.51 -15.01
C SER A 56 -2.04 2.26 -15.38
N ASP A 57 -1.46 1.42 -16.23
CA ASP A 57 -2.12 0.27 -16.88
C ASP A 57 -1.27 -1.01 -16.79
N GLY A 58 -0.45 -1.14 -15.74
CA GLY A 58 0.50 -2.25 -15.64
C GLY A 58 0.46 -3.01 -14.34
N GLU A 59 1.24 -4.09 -14.34
CA GLU A 59 1.40 -5.00 -13.22
C GLU A 59 2.14 -4.35 -12.05
N PHE A 60 1.98 -4.94 -10.87
CA PHE A 60 2.73 -4.55 -9.69
C PHE A 60 4.23 -4.65 -9.92
N GLU A 61 4.96 -3.61 -9.49
CA GLU A 61 6.41 -3.62 -9.54
C GLU A 61 6.97 -4.49 -8.41
N PRO A 62 7.96 -5.37 -8.67
CA PRO A 62 8.70 -6.05 -7.63
C PRO A 62 9.45 -5.04 -6.75
N ILE A 63 9.23 -5.10 -5.44
CA ILE A 63 9.77 -4.16 -4.43
C ILE A 63 10.61 -4.85 -3.36
N ASN A 64 10.59 -6.18 -3.28
CA ASN A 64 11.48 -6.97 -2.44
C ASN A 64 11.95 -8.24 -3.19
N GLY A 65 12.90 -8.08 -4.09
CA GLY A 65 13.34 -9.17 -4.97
C GLY A 65 12.26 -9.53 -5.98
N SER A 66 11.63 -10.70 -5.82
CA SER A 66 10.51 -11.15 -6.66
C SER A 66 9.13 -10.79 -6.10
N ASP A 67 9.05 -10.31 -4.86
CA ASP A 67 7.78 -9.95 -4.25
C ASP A 67 7.35 -8.53 -4.65
N THR A 68 6.06 -8.38 -4.94
CA THR A 68 5.42 -7.14 -5.37
C THR A 68 4.75 -6.38 -4.23
N VAL A 69 4.73 -6.96 -3.03
CA VAL A 69 4.26 -6.34 -1.78
C VAL A 69 5.40 -6.32 -0.76
N LYS A 70 5.46 -5.25 0.04
CA LYS A 70 6.39 -5.14 1.17
C LYS A 70 5.60 -4.75 2.41
N GLY A 71 5.61 -5.61 3.43
CA GLY A 71 4.86 -5.42 4.66
C GLY A 71 5.70 -5.06 5.87
N TRP A 72 5.01 -4.88 7.00
CA TRP A 72 5.58 -4.58 8.31
C TRP A 72 6.38 -3.27 8.31
N LEU A 73 5.90 -2.28 7.57
CA LEU A 73 6.58 -0.99 7.39
C LEU A 73 6.09 0.04 8.39
N SER A 74 7.02 0.74 9.04
CA SER A 74 6.71 1.89 9.88
C SER A 74 6.16 3.07 9.06
N ALA A 75 5.63 4.09 9.73
CA ALA A 75 5.19 5.31 9.05
C ALA A 75 6.33 6.00 8.26
N ASP A 76 7.56 5.95 8.76
CA ASP A 76 8.74 6.51 8.10
C ASP A 76 9.09 5.74 6.82
N ASP A 77 8.99 4.40 6.87
CA ASP A 77 9.18 3.54 5.69
C ASP A 77 8.10 3.80 4.63
N VAL A 78 6.85 3.99 5.06
CA VAL A 78 5.73 4.36 4.16
C VAL A 78 5.99 5.71 3.51
N LEU A 79 6.46 6.71 4.26
CA LEU A 79 6.83 8.00 3.71
C LEU A 79 7.95 7.89 2.68
N ALA A 80 8.99 7.12 2.99
CA ALA A 80 10.09 6.86 2.05
C ALA A 80 9.57 6.22 0.76
N PHE A 81 8.71 5.20 0.86
CA PHE A 81 8.09 4.54 -0.28
C PHE A 81 7.25 5.49 -1.14
N LEU A 82 6.45 6.36 -0.52
CA LEU A 82 5.64 7.36 -1.23
C LEU A 82 6.52 8.38 -1.95
N ASN A 83 7.58 8.87 -1.30
CA ASN A 83 8.55 9.78 -1.92
C ASN A 83 9.26 9.15 -3.11
N GLU A 84 9.71 7.90 -2.98
CA GLU A 84 10.30 7.15 -4.08
C GLU A 84 9.32 7.00 -5.24
N THR A 85 8.06 6.62 -4.96
CA THR A 85 7.04 6.43 -5.98
C THR A 85 6.72 7.72 -6.72
N ALA A 86 6.65 8.84 -6.01
CA ALA A 86 6.47 10.17 -6.60
C ALA A 86 7.66 10.62 -7.47
N ALA A 87 8.88 10.19 -7.12
CA ALA A 87 10.11 10.52 -7.82
C ALA A 87 10.42 9.60 -9.02
N LYS A 88 9.67 8.51 -9.21
CA LYS A 88 9.87 7.60 -10.34
C LYS A 88 9.74 8.34 -11.68
N ALA A 89 10.52 7.87 -12.65
CA ALA A 89 10.37 8.28 -14.05
C ALA A 89 8.91 8.16 -14.47
N LYS A 90 8.43 9.17 -15.19
CA LYS A 90 7.06 9.21 -15.67
C LYS A 90 6.75 7.93 -16.45
N ASP A 91 5.64 7.31 -16.12
CA ASP A 91 5.10 6.21 -16.90
C ASP A 91 4.68 6.74 -18.27
N THR A 92 5.27 6.18 -19.33
CA THR A 92 5.01 6.55 -20.73
C THR A 92 4.35 5.43 -21.52
N ARG A 93 3.85 4.41 -20.81
CA ARG A 93 3.12 3.30 -21.41
C ARG A 93 1.68 3.67 -21.71
#